data_AF-A0A915ICT1-F1
#
_entry.id   AF-A0A915ICT1-F1
#
_cell.length_a   1.000
_cell.length_b   1.000
_cell.length_c   1.000
_cell.angle_alpha   90.00
_cell.angle_beta   90.00
_cell.angle_gamma   90.00
#
_symmetry.space_group_name_H-M   'P 1'
#
loop_
_entity.id
_entity.type
_entity.pdbx_description
1 polymer ?
#
loop_
_entity_poly.entity_id
_entity_poly.type
_entity_poly.pdbx_seq_one_letter_code
_entity_poly.pdbx_strand_id
1 'polypeptide(L)'
;MAKRLASEFCRQTHSMLDKLMQKRRQELDVKLLIFAIQRTANFESLLCKRFPDAEVEAATSTNSESVLKRNFFHHVIGSVFESHMSVYIAAQDKNFSSLIEQFCVKIREGGALGDKNTHGVDLTAVTFPSSGDLFMVYKKCIQQTTQLTSDIAVLVELAQILKKYLREYCYKYLNKIQNILLNRSSGTRVVNCLRCLVGSLPKTGSSSGSQFTSTSTLIQSLLKEGDAVKLTRDEIYVICCVLTTAEFCAETTQQLQDKLKEKVQNTALHQRLDMNAEQDIFHAAISNCIQMLVHDLECACEPAFQAMTKMQWSNVDHVGDESRYVSTIKAHFKTIIPRLRDHLANARKYFVQICLKFASSFVGKFLVYLFRCRSMNVDGAEQLLLDAHSLKTELLNLPNIESSIPRKPPVSYANVVSKGMNKAEMILKLIMTESTDHRYFVEQYLKLLPESDQSELQKILDMKGIRGTAAQSPFFEHYRNSGDQNKLPAMSIASTVITATTTKPVISVSSMNNLSAMMTSSSSMVNAYLSNVDAESTIKKLEKLVRKRVL
;
A
#
# COMPACT_ATOMS: atom_id res chain seq x y z
N MET A 1 62.38 10.80 -26.28
CA MET A 1 61.96 11.50 -27.52
C MET A 1 60.59 11.03 -28.03
N ALA A 2 60.38 9.72 -28.25
CA ALA A 2 59.11 9.17 -28.75
C ALA A 2 57.86 9.50 -27.91
N LYS A 3 57.93 9.47 -26.56
CA LYS A 3 56.83 9.85 -25.65
C LYS A 3 56.37 11.29 -25.87
N ARG A 4 57.30 12.24 -26.08
CA ARG A 4 56.99 13.65 -26.34
C ARG A 4 56.34 13.86 -27.71
N LEU A 5 56.81 13.14 -28.74
CA LEU A 5 56.20 13.19 -30.07
C LEU A 5 54.76 12.66 -30.07
N ALA A 6 54.51 11.54 -29.38
CA ALA A 6 53.17 11.00 -29.20
C ALA A 6 52.25 11.98 -28.45
N SER A 7 52.76 12.68 -27.43
CA SER A 7 52.01 13.69 -26.69
C SER A 7 51.64 14.90 -27.55
N GLU A 8 52.57 15.42 -28.36
CA GLU A 8 52.27 16.52 -29.28
C GLU A 8 51.30 16.09 -30.38
N PHE A 9 51.41 14.85 -30.89
CA PHE A 9 50.43 14.31 -31.84
C PHE A 9 49.02 14.26 -31.25
N CYS A 10 48.87 13.77 -30.01
CA CYS A 10 47.58 13.78 -29.32
C CYS A 10 47.02 15.20 -29.15
N ARG A 11 47.87 16.17 -28.77
CA ARG A 11 47.48 17.58 -28.59
C ARG A 11 47.03 18.24 -29.90
N GLN A 12 47.76 18.02 -30.99
CA GLN A 12 47.38 18.52 -32.32
C GLN A 12 46.08 17.88 -32.82
N THR A 13 45.96 16.55 -32.67
CA THR A 13 44.75 15.81 -33.04
C THR A 13 43.54 16.30 -32.26
N HIS A 14 43.68 16.53 -30.94
CA HIS A 14 42.64 17.14 -30.11
C HIS A 14 42.21 18.51 -30.66
N SER A 15 43.14 19.42 -30.91
CA SER A 15 42.81 20.77 -31.42
C SER A 15 42.15 20.76 -32.80
N MET A 16 42.59 19.87 -33.69
CA MET A 16 41.98 19.72 -35.02
C MET A 16 40.57 19.11 -34.93
N LEU A 17 40.40 18.10 -34.08
CA LEU A 17 39.12 17.45 -33.87
C LEU A 17 38.10 18.39 -33.23
N ASP A 18 38.51 19.19 -32.25
CA ASP A 18 37.65 20.19 -31.61
C ASP A 18 37.12 21.22 -32.62
N LYS A 19 38.00 21.77 -33.45
CA LYS A 19 37.60 22.68 -34.54
C LYS A 19 36.67 22.02 -35.56
N LEU A 20 36.90 20.76 -35.89
CA LEU A 20 36.07 20.01 -36.84
C LEU A 20 34.67 19.74 -36.27
N MET A 21 34.59 19.32 -35.01
CA MET A 21 33.34 19.02 -34.31
C MET A 21 32.50 20.28 -34.09
N GLN A 22 33.14 21.41 -33.76
CA GLN A 22 32.44 22.69 -33.66
C GLN A 22 31.88 23.16 -35.01
N LYS A 23 32.67 23.01 -36.10
CA LYS A 23 32.26 23.45 -37.45
C LYS A 23 31.15 22.58 -38.05
N ARG A 24 31.10 21.29 -37.72
CA ARG A 24 30.13 20.32 -38.26
C ARG A 24 29.15 19.78 -37.22
N ARG A 25 28.81 20.57 -36.20
CA ARG A 25 27.94 20.15 -35.09
C ARG A 25 26.58 19.61 -35.54
N GLN A 26 26.05 20.09 -36.66
CA GLN A 26 24.74 19.69 -37.20
C GLN A 26 24.74 18.35 -37.95
N GLU A 27 25.91 17.87 -38.40
CA GLU A 27 26.06 16.60 -39.12
C GLU A 27 26.39 15.42 -38.18
N LEU A 28 26.50 15.68 -36.86
CA LEU A 28 26.88 14.68 -35.88
C LEU A 28 25.72 13.72 -35.60
N ASP A 29 25.79 12.55 -36.22
CA ASP A 29 24.96 11.40 -35.86
C ASP A 29 25.51 10.69 -34.62
N VAL A 30 24.60 10.14 -33.82
CA VAL A 30 24.89 9.44 -32.57
C VAL A 30 25.72 8.18 -32.84
N LYS A 31 25.44 7.46 -33.93
CA LYS A 31 26.23 6.28 -34.31
C LYS A 31 27.66 6.67 -34.68
N LEU A 32 27.82 7.78 -35.41
CA LEU A 32 29.12 8.32 -35.77
C LEU A 32 29.90 8.79 -34.53
N LEU A 33 29.22 9.47 -33.59
CA LEU A 33 29.81 9.92 -32.34
C LEU A 33 30.29 8.75 -31.47
N ILE A 34 29.44 7.73 -31.28
CA ILE A 34 29.78 6.50 -30.55
C ILE A 34 30.97 5.79 -31.22
N PHE A 35 30.95 5.65 -32.55
CA PHE A 35 32.03 5.01 -33.31
C PHE A 35 33.36 5.76 -33.15
N ALA A 36 33.33 7.09 -33.25
CA ALA A 36 34.51 7.94 -33.10
C ALA A 36 35.08 7.86 -31.69
N ILE A 37 34.24 7.93 -30.66
CA ILE A 37 34.66 7.78 -29.24
C ILE A 37 35.31 6.41 -29.02
N GLN A 38 34.69 5.32 -29.49
CA GLN A 38 35.23 3.98 -29.33
C GLN A 38 36.60 3.82 -30.02
N ARG A 39 36.76 4.36 -31.24
CA ARG A 39 38.04 4.32 -31.95
C ARG A 39 39.11 5.14 -31.26
N THR A 40 38.79 6.33 -30.78
CA THR A 40 39.73 7.17 -30.03
C THR A 40 40.14 6.50 -28.72
N ALA A 41 39.20 5.94 -27.97
CA ALA A 41 39.49 5.21 -26.72
C ALA A 41 40.38 3.98 -26.96
N ASN A 42 40.14 3.22 -28.04
CA ASN A 42 41.00 2.10 -28.43
C ASN A 42 42.41 2.58 -28.80
N PHE A 43 42.54 3.69 -29.53
CA PHE A 43 43.83 4.28 -29.89
C PHE A 43 44.61 4.74 -28.64
N GLU A 44 43.95 5.44 -27.72
CA GLU A 44 44.56 5.85 -26.44
C GLU A 44 44.96 4.64 -25.59
N SER A 45 44.14 3.57 -25.55
CA SER A 45 44.50 2.33 -24.86
C SER A 45 45.76 1.67 -25.44
N LEU A 46 45.89 1.66 -26.78
CA LEU A 46 47.09 1.16 -27.45
C LEU A 46 48.32 2.02 -27.14
N LEU A 47 48.16 3.35 -27.07
CA LEU A 47 49.24 4.25 -26.67
C LEU A 47 49.66 4.02 -25.21
N CYS A 48 48.71 3.84 -24.29
CA CYS A 48 49.01 3.50 -22.90
C CYS A 48 49.73 2.15 -22.78
N LYS A 49 49.39 1.15 -23.60
CA LYS A 49 50.11 -0.14 -23.63
C LYS A 49 51.51 -0.03 -24.22
N ARG A 50 51.71 0.85 -25.20
CA ARG A 50 52.99 1.02 -25.91
C ARG A 50 53.98 1.90 -25.17
N PHE A 51 53.48 2.85 -24.38
CA PHE A 51 54.27 3.73 -23.52
C PHE A 51 53.78 3.61 -22.07
N PRO A 52 54.02 2.48 -21.39
CA PRO A 52 53.77 2.38 -19.96
C PRO A 52 54.61 3.44 -19.22
N ASP A 53 54.09 3.99 -18.14
CA ASP A 53 54.79 5.01 -17.36
C ASP A 53 56.04 4.41 -16.70
N ALA A 54 57.18 4.59 -17.36
CA ALA A 54 58.50 4.35 -16.78
C ALA A 54 58.85 5.51 -15.84
N GLU A 55 58.48 5.38 -14.56
CA GLU A 55 59.17 5.94 -13.38
C GLU A 55 58.41 5.55 -12.10
N VAL A 56 58.54 4.30 -11.64
CA VAL A 56 58.35 3.93 -10.22
C VAL A 56 59.34 2.83 -9.84
N GLU A 57 60.63 3.15 -9.85
CA GLU A 57 61.64 2.48 -9.04
C GLU A 57 62.61 3.54 -8.50
N ALA A 58 62.19 4.26 -7.45
CA ALA A 58 63.02 4.90 -6.41
C ALA A 58 62.29 6.11 -5.79
N ALA A 59 61.45 5.88 -4.77
CA ALA A 59 61.25 6.80 -3.66
C ALA A 59 60.36 6.14 -2.60
N THR A 60 61.02 5.62 -1.58
CA THR A 60 60.46 5.13 -0.33
C THR A 60 59.74 6.25 0.41
N SER A 61 58.55 5.93 0.94
CA SER A 61 57.89 6.51 2.13
C SER A 61 57.64 8.03 2.18
N THR A 62 56.36 8.43 2.04
CA THR A 62 55.56 9.07 3.11
C THR A 62 54.11 9.31 2.64
N ASN A 63 53.16 9.17 3.58
CA ASN A 63 51.71 9.24 3.41
C ASN A 63 51.21 10.50 2.67
N SER A 64 50.41 10.30 1.62
CA SER A 64 49.34 11.22 1.18
C SER A 64 48.40 10.49 0.21
N GLU A 65 47.10 10.58 0.50
CA GLU A 65 45.99 9.88 -0.14
C GLU A 65 45.74 10.31 -1.60
N SER A 66 45.37 9.34 -2.44
CA SER A 66 44.34 9.48 -3.49
C SER A 66 44.54 10.44 -4.68
N VAL A 67 45.71 10.49 -5.31
CA VAL A 67 45.76 10.94 -6.73
C VAL A 67 45.69 9.70 -7.61
N LEU A 68 44.50 9.45 -8.18
CA LEU A 68 44.25 8.42 -9.18
C LEU A 68 45.37 8.45 -10.24
N LYS A 69 46.15 7.37 -10.33
CA LYS A 69 47.07 7.08 -11.43
C LYS A 69 46.30 7.05 -12.76
N ARG A 70 46.02 8.21 -13.36
CA ARG A 70 45.58 8.33 -14.76
C ARG A 70 46.84 8.34 -15.62
N ASN A 71 46.98 7.31 -16.47
CA ASN A 71 48.07 7.22 -17.43
C ASN A 71 48.16 8.51 -18.25
N PHE A 72 49.39 8.97 -18.55
CA PHE A 72 49.67 10.25 -19.22
C PHE A 72 48.95 10.46 -20.57
N PHE A 73 48.49 9.38 -21.21
CA PHE A 73 47.81 9.37 -22.51
C PHE A 73 46.31 9.02 -22.44
N HIS A 74 45.79 8.75 -21.24
CA HIS A 74 44.39 8.38 -21.07
C HIS A 74 43.51 9.62 -21.11
N HIS A 75 42.53 9.65 -22.03
CA HIS A 75 41.51 10.69 -22.15
C HIS A 75 42.04 12.07 -22.59
N VAL A 76 43.11 12.10 -23.40
CA VAL A 76 43.73 13.33 -23.90
C VAL A 76 43.07 13.83 -25.19
N ILE A 77 42.56 12.93 -26.03
CA ILE A 77 41.77 13.23 -27.23
C ILE A 77 40.28 13.01 -26.93
N GLY A 78 39.97 12.07 -26.03
CA GLY A 78 38.62 11.78 -25.53
C GLY A 78 37.85 12.98 -24.97
N SER A 79 38.54 13.95 -24.37
CA SER A 79 37.94 15.17 -23.79
C SER A 79 37.20 16.05 -24.81
N VAL A 80 37.58 16.03 -26.10
CA VAL A 80 36.87 16.79 -27.15
C VAL A 80 35.40 16.37 -27.24
N PHE A 81 35.13 15.08 -27.03
CA PHE A 81 33.81 14.52 -27.21
C PHE A 81 32.85 14.90 -26.08
N GLU A 82 33.35 15.24 -24.89
CA GLU A 82 32.54 15.62 -23.71
C GLU A 82 31.63 16.82 -24.00
N SER A 83 32.17 17.84 -24.69
CA SER A 83 31.43 19.05 -25.09
C SER A 83 30.25 18.76 -26.04
N HIS A 84 30.28 17.61 -26.71
CA HIS A 84 29.28 17.20 -27.69
C HIS A 84 28.38 16.04 -27.22
N MET A 85 28.50 15.59 -25.96
CA MET A 85 27.68 14.51 -25.40
C MET A 85 26.19 14.87 -25.28
N SER A 86 25.83 16.15 -25.33
CA SER A 86 24.44 16.61 -25.42
C SER A 86 23.67 16.00 -26.62
N VAL A 87 24.34 15.70 -27.73
CA VAL A 87 23.73 15.04 -28.91
C VAL A 87 23.36 13.58 -28.59
N TYR A 88 24.24 12.87 -27.87
CA TYR A 88 23.98 11.52 -27.38
C TYR A 88 22.80 11.52 -26.40
N ILE A 89 22.79 12.45 -25.44
CA ILE A 89 21.73 12.61 -24.44
C ILE A 89 20.37 12.87 -25.11
N ALA A 90 20.31 13.76 -26.10
CA ALA A 90 19.09 14.04 -26.87
C ALA A 90 18.58 12.81 -27.65
N ALA A 91 19.49 11.97 -28.13
CA ALA A 91 19.12 10.73 -28.80
C ALA A 91 18.62 9.65 -27.83
N GLN A 92 19.22 9.57 -26.64
CA GLN A 92 18.70 8.71 -25.57
C GLN A 92 17.30 9.17 -25.13
N ASP A 93 17.06 10.48 -25.01
CA ASP A 93 15.71 11.03 -24.73
C ASP A 93 14.70 10.56 -25.78
N LYS A 94 15.02 10.69 -27.09
CA LYS A 94 14.14 10.19 -28.16
C LYS A 94 13.94 8.67 -28.13
N ASN A 95 14.99 7.89 -27.81
CA ASN A 95 14.90 6.44 -27.71
C ASN A 95 13.92 6.00 -26.62
N PHE A 96 14.04 6.58 -25.42
CA PHE A 96 13.12 6.29 -24.32
C PHE A 96 11.70 6.78 -24.60
N SER A 97 11.54 7.94 -25.25
CA SER A 97 10.23 8.44 -25.66
C SER A 97 9.49 7.46 -26.58
N SER A 98 10.17 6.98 -27.63
CA SER A 98 9.61 5.97 -28.53
C SER A 98 9.32 4.65 -27.82
N LEU A 99 10.17 4.23 -26.88
CA LEU A 99 9.96 3.00 -26.12
C LEU A 99 8.69 3.07 -25.26
N ILE A 100 8.48 4.18 -24.53
CA ILE A 100 7.26 4.39 -23.75
C ILE A 100 6.02 4.45 -24.65
N GLU A 101 6.13 5.09 -25.81
CA GLU A 101 5.03 5.16 -26.78
C GLU A 101 4.65 3.76 -27.32
N GLN A 102 5.64 2.93 -27.65
CA GLN A 102 5.42 1.54 -28.05
C GLN A 102 4.71 0.73 -26.96
N PHE A 103 5.09 0.92 -25.68
CA PHE A 103 4.38 0.29 -24.56
C PHE A 103 2.94 0.79 -24.45
N CYS A 104 2.69 2.09 -24.63
CA CYS A 104 1.35 2.67 -24.62
C CYS A 104 0.45 2.17 -25.76
N VAL A 105 1.02 1.96 -26.96
CA VAL A 105 0.30 1.39 -28.12
C VAL A 105 -0.12 -0.05 -27.83
N LYS A 106 0.80 -0.88 -27.30
CA LYS A 106 0.49 -2.27 -26.91
C LYS A 106 -0.64 -2.38 -25.88
N ILE A 107 -0.78 -1.41 -24.96
CA ILE A 107 -1.95 -1.35 -24.05
C ILE A 107 -3.23 -1.08 -24.84
N ARG A 108 -3.20 -0.09 -25.74
CA ARG A 108 -4.39 0.35 -26.50
C ARG A 108 -4.92 -0.76 -27.40
N GLU A 109 -4.03 -1.57 -27.96
CA GLU A 109 -4.34 -2.74 -28.78
C GLU A 109 -4.85 -3.94 -27.97
N GLY A 110 -4.99 -3.81 -26.63
CA GLY A 110 -5.51 -4.84 -25.74
C GLY A 110 -4.47 -5.78 -25.16
N GLY A 111 -3.18 -5.61 -25.50
CA GLY A 111 -2.10 -6.50 -25.09
C GLY A 111 -1.84 -6.55 -23.57
N ALA A 112 -2.21 -5.52 -22.81
CA ALA A 112 -2.07 -5.52 -21.34
C ALA A 112 -3.15 -6.34 -20.60
N LEU A 113 -4.25 -6.67 -21.28
CA LEU A 113 -5.34 -7.48 -20.74
C LEU A 113 -5.14 -8.98 -20.98
N GLY A 114 -4.07 -9.37 -21.69
CA GLY A 114 -3.84 -10.75 -22.12
C GLY A 114 -4.92 -11.22 -23.10
N ASP A 115 -4.59 -12.26 -23.86
CA ASP A 115 -5.59 -12.93 -24.69
C ASP A 115 -6.67 -13.50 -23.78
N LYS A 116 -7.94 -13.21 -24.10
CA LYS A 116 -9.13 -13.66 -23.35
C LYS A 116 -9.21 -15.19 -23.19
N ASN A 117 -8.38 -15.94 -23.92
CA ASN A 117 -8.34 -17.39 -23.97
C ASN A 117 -7.22 -18.04 -23.12
N THR A 118 -6.38 -17.26 -22.44
CA THR A 118 -5.26 -17.80 -21.61
C THR A 118 -5.45 -17.68 -20.10
N HIS A 119 -6.50 -17.00 -19.64
CA HIS A 119 -6.75 -16.77 -18.21
C HIS A 119 -7.50 -17.95 -17.60
N GLY A 120 -6.78 -19.06 -17.45
CA GLY A 120 -7.21 -20.18 -16.63
C GLY A 120 -7.40 -19.76 -15.16
N VAL A 121 -8.30 -20.45 -14.49
CA VAL A 121 -8.48 -20.39 -13.04
C VAL A 121 -7.11 -20.68 -12.39
N ASP A 122 -6.66 -19.88 -11.42
CA ASP A 122 -5.43 -20.07 -10.61
C ASP A 122 -4.10 -19.46 -11.12
N LEU A 123 -4.11 -18.30 -11.79
CA LEU A 123 -2.86 -17.59 -12.14
C LEU A 123 -2.40 -16.59 -11.07
N THR A 124 -1.19 -16.81 -10.54
CA THR A 124 -0.49 -15.78 -9.76
C THR A 124 -0.24 -14.52 -10.61
N ALA A 125 -0.38 -13.33 -10.03
CA ALA A 125 -0.14 -12.08 -10.73
C ALA A 125 1.35 -11.97 -11.10
N VAL A 126 1.61 -11.74 -12.39
CA VAL A 126 2.96 -11.64 -12.93
C VAL A 126 3.27 -10.18 -13.26
N THR A 127 4.50 -9.78 -13.00
CA THR A 127 5.03 -8.47 -13.41
C THR A 127 4.97 -8.33 -14.92
N PHE A 128 4.50 -7.18 -15.41
CA PHE A 128 4.42 -6.92 -16.85
C PHE A 128 5.82 -7.00 -17.50
N PRO A 129 5.98 -7.70 -18.64
CA PRO A 129 7.26 -7.78 -19.34
C PRO A 129 7.84 -6.42 -19.72
N SER A 130 6.99 -5.41 -19.93
CA SER A 130 7.36 -4.04 -20.26
C SER A 130 8.29 -3.40 -19.22
N SER A 131 8.14 -3.70 -17.92
CA SER A 131 9.06 -3.18 -16.92
C SER A 131 10.44 -3.83 -17.03
N GLY A 132 10.49 -5.13 -17.33
CA GLY A 132 11.75 -5.85 -17.57
C GLY A 132 12.50 -5.28 -18.78
N ASP A 133 11.79 -5.04 -19.88
CA ASP A 133 12.35 -4.42 -21.09
C ASP A 133 12.89 -3.01 -20.80
N LEU A 134 12.13 -2.18 -20.08
CA LEU A 134 12.55 -0.82 -19.69
C LEU A 134 13.88 -0.84 -18.91
N PHE A 135 13.96 -1.64 -17.84
CA PHE A 135 15.16 -1.70 -17.02
C PHE A 135 16.34 -2.38 -17.74
N MET A 136 16.09 -3.29 -18.68
CA MET A 136 17.13 -3.83 -19.55
C MET A 136 17.75 -2.75 -20.45
N VAL A 137 16.92 -1.90 -21.07
CA VAL A 137 17.40 -0.77 -21.88
C VAL A 137 18.16 0.24 -21.01
N TYR A 138 17.67 0.51 -19.79
CA TYR A 138 18.35 1.38 -18.83
C TYR A 138 19.75 0.85 -18.49
N LYS A 139 19.86 -0.45 -18.19
CA LYS A 139 21.15 -1.10 -17.90
C LYS A 139 22.11 -0.99 -19.08
N LYS A 140 21.65 -1.27 -20.31
CA LYS A 140 22.47 -1.14 -21.52
C LYS A 140 22.92 0.31 -21.74
N CYS A 141 22.02 1.27 -21.57
CA CYS A 141 22.32 2.71 -21.72
C CYS A 141 23.37 3.18 -20.71
N ILE A 142 23.24 2.79 -19.44
CA ILE A 142 24.24 3.13 -18.40
C ILE A 142 25.58 2.46 -18.72
N GLN A 143 25.60 1.19 -19.11
CA GLN A 143 26.83 0.49 -19.49
C GLN A 143 27.54 1.16 -20.66
N GLN A 144 26.80 1.52 -21.71
CA GLN A 144 27.33 2.24 -22.87
C GLN A 144 27.86 3.62 -22.46
N THR A 145 27.14 4.36 -21.61
CA THR A 145 27.55 5.71 -21.20
C THR A 145 28.83 5.66 -20.36
N THR A 146 28.98 4.69 -19.46
CA THR A 146 30.23 4.49 -18.70
C THR A 146 31.40 4.07 -19.60
N GLN A 147 31.16 3.41 -20.73
CA GLN A 147 32.21 3.04 -21.69
C GLN A 147 32.62 4.23 -22.58
N LEU A 148 31.68 5.12 -22.88
CA LEU A 148 31.88 6.24 -23.81
C LEU A 148 32.47 7.48 -23.13
N THR A 149 32.21 7.69 -21.84
CA THR A 149 32.73 8.85 -21.13
C THR A 149 33.05 8.54 -19.68
N SER A 150 34.11 9.19 -19.20
CA SER A 150 34.49 9.25 -17.78
C SER A 150 33.97 10.52 -17.10
N ASP A 151 33.24 11.38 -17.81
CA ASP A 151 32.69 12.60 -17.26
C ASP A 151 31.47 12.33 -16.37
N ILE A 152 31.52 12.90 -15.18
CA ILE A 152 30.47 12.80 -14.17
C ILE A 152 29.24 13.62 -14.60
N ALA A 153 29.41 14.71 -15.34
CA ALA A 153 28.31 15.58 -15.77
C ALA A 153 27.31 14.85 -16.69
N VAL A 154 27.83 14.09 -17.67
CA VAL A 154 27.01 13.33 -18.63
C VAL A 154 26.20 12.23 -17.93
N LEU A 155 26.78 11.57 -16.93
CA LEU A 155 26.08 10.54 -16.16
C LEU A 155 24.95 11.14 -15.30
N VAL A 156 25.15 12.35 -14.76
CA VAL A 156 24.11 13.08 -14.01
C VAL A 156 22.97 13.49 -14.94
N GLU A 157 23.26 14.01 -16.13
CA GLU A 157 22.22 14.35 -17.12
C GLU A 157 21.46 13.11 -17.60
N LEU A 158 22.16 12.00 -17.83
CA LEU A 158 21.51 10.72 -18.13
C LEU A 158 20.59 10.28 -16.99
N ALA A 159 21.04 10.37 -15.74
CA ALA A 159 20.20 10.02 -14.60
C ALA A 159 18.91 10.87 -14.53
N GLN A 160 18.95 12.14 -14.91
CA GLN A 160 17.75 12.98 -15.02
C GLN A 160 16.79 12.49 -16.10
N ILE A 161 17.31 12.04 -17.25
CA ILE A 161 16.50 11.41 -18.30
C ILE A 161 15.85 10.12 -17.79
N LEU A 162 16.62 9.25 -17.12
CA LEU A 162 16.07 8.01 -16.56
C LEU A 162 14.96 8.29 -15.54
N LYS A 163 15.14 9.29 -14.68
CA LYS A 163 14.11 9.77 -13.75
C LYS A 163 12.85 10.22 -14.47
N LYS A 164 13.00 11.11 -15.48
CA LYS A 164 11.88 11.58 -16.30
C LYS A 164 11.08 10.42 -16.88
N TYR A 165 11.75 9.42 -17.48
CA TYR A 165 11.06 8.29 -18.10
C TYR A 165 10.50 7.27 -17.12
N LEU A 166 11.02 7.15 -15.89
CA LEU A 166 10.38 6.38 -14.83
C LEU A 166 9.06 7.03 -14.40
N ARG A 167 9.03 8.35 -14.26
CA ARG A 167 7.79 9.10 -13.99
C ARG A 167 6.79 8.91 -15.11
N GLU A 168 7.23 9.12 -16.36
CA GLU A 168 6.39 8.95 -17.54
C GLU A 168 5.84 7.52 -17.66
N TYR A 169 6.64 6.49 -17.34
CA TYR A 169 6.17 5.10 -17.29
C TYR A 169 5.05 4.95 -16.25
N CYS A 170 5.23 5.43 -15.02
CA CYS A 170 4.16 5.33 -14.02
C CYS A 170 2.89 6.10 -14.43
N TYR A 171 3.02 7.35 -14.88
CA TYR A 171 1.87 8.19 -15.23
C TYR A 171 1.16 7.76 -16.52
N LYS A 172 1.89 7.47 -17.60
CA LYS A 172 1.29 7.16 -18.92
C LYS A 172 0.97 5.69 -19.13
N TYR A 173 1.67 4.79 -18.43
CA TYR A 173 1.45 3.34 -18.57
C TYR A 173 0.61 2.81 -17.41
N LEU A 174 1.12 2.84 -16.17
CA LEU A 174 0.45 2.21 -15.02
C LEU A 174 -0.84 2.94 -14.61
N ASN A 175 -0.79 4.25 -14.40
CA ASN A 175 -1.98 5.03 -14.03
C ASN A 175 -3.01 5.05 -15.17
N LYS A 176 -2.57 4.96 -16.42
CA LYS A 176 -3.48 4.87 -17.57
C LYS A 176 -4.19 3.52 -17.62
N ILE A 177 -3.51 2.41 -17.33
CA ILE A 177 -4.15 1.09 -17.18
C ILE A 177 -5.18 1.16 -16.05
N GLN A 178 -4.82 1.71 -14.87
CA GLN A 178 -5.75 1.88 -13.76
C GLN A 178 -6.99 2.69 -14.15
N ASN A 179 -6.79 3.82 -14.84
CA ASN A 179 -7.89 4.68 -15.31
C ASN A 179 -8.75 4.01 -16.38
N ILE A 180 -8.17 3.19 -17.28
CA ILE A 180 -8.93 2.42 -18.26
C ILE A 180 -9.82 1.38 -17.56
N LEU A 181 -9.29 0.68 -16.56
CA LEU A 181 -10.06 -0.31 -15.78
C LEU A 181 -11.19 0.39 -15.00
N LEU A 182 -10.91 1.55 -14.40
CA LEU A 182 -11.91 2.37 -13.72
C LEU A 182 -13.00 2.89 -14.66
N ASN A 183 -12.64 3.30 -15.87
CA ASN A 183 -13.60 3.83 -16.86
C ASN A 183 -14.42 2.72 -17.55
N ARG A 184 -13.85 1.53 -17.73
CA ARG A 184 -14.52 0.37 -18.35
C ARG A 184 -15.63 -0.20 -17.48
N SER A 185 -15.51 -0.06 -16.16
CA SER A 185 -16.48 -0.55 -15.20
C SER A 185 -17.78 0.29 -15.12
N SER A 186 -17.83 1.48 -15.73
CA SER A 186 -19.03 2.23 -16.25
C SER A 186 -18.74 3.73 -16.35
N GLY A 187 -19.25 4.39 -17.40
CA GLY A 187 -18.96 5.78 -17.80
C GLY A 187 -19.43 6.93 -16.89
N THR A 188 -19.39 6.80 -15.56
CA THR A 188 -19.98 7.81 -14.63
C THR A 188 -19.04 8.35 -13.55
N ARG A 189 -17.70 8.19 -13.62
CA ARG A 189 -16.85 8.51 -12.44
C ARG A 189 -15.59 9.33 -12.69
N VAL A 190 -15.74 10.50 -13.31
CA VAL A 190 -14.74 11.59 -13.16
C VAL A 190 -14.58 12.01 -11.68
N VAL A 191 -15.57 11.72 -10.83
CA VAL A 191 -15.66 12.21 -9.44
C VAL A 191 -14.85 11.39 -8.42
N ASN A 192 -14.69 10.07 -8.59
CA ASN A 192 -13.85 9.27 -7.67
C ASN A 192 -12.35 9.48 -7.93
N CYS A 193 -11.97 9.71 -9.20
CA CYS A 193 -10.61 10.11 -9.55
C CYS A 193 -10.26 11.49 -8.97
N LEU A 194 -11.22 12.42 -8.92
CA LEU A 194 -11.03 13.73 -8.26
C LEU A 194 -10.74 13.58 -6.75
N ARG A 195 -11.35 12.62 -6.05
CA ARG A 195 -11.07 12.43 -4.61
C ARG A 195 -9.67 11.85 -4.34
N CYS A 196 -9.16 11.00 -5.24
CA CYS A 196 -7.80 10.44 -5.16
C CYS A 196 -6.73 11.42 -5.67
N LEU A 197 -7.01 12.17 -6.75
CA LEU A 197 -6.09 13.16 -7.31
C LEU A 197 -5.94 14.40 -6.43
N VAL A 198 -7.00 14.87 -5.77
CA VAL A 198 -6.94 16.05 -4.87
C VAL A 198 -6.06 15.78 -3.64
N GLY A 199 -5.85 14.52 -3.26
CA GLY A 199 -4.90 14.15 -2.20
C GLY A 199 -3.42 14.12 -2.63
N SER A 200 -3.13 14.16 -3.94
CA SER A 200 -1.77 14.02 -4.50
C SER A 200 -1.23 15.27 -5.20
N LEU A 201 -1.96 16.40 -5.21
CA LEU A 201 -1.39 17.67 -5.66
C LEU A 201 -0.50 18.28 -4.56
N PRO A 202 0.70 18.79 -4.89
CA PRO A 202 1.51 19.54 -3.93
C PRO A 202 0.74 20.79 -3.50
N LYS A 203 0.58 20.97 -2.19
CA LYS A 203 0.04 22.19 -1.58
C LYS A 203 0.99 23.36 -1.89
N THR A 204 0.79 24.04 -3.02
CA THR A 204 1.39 25.35 -3.23
C THR A 204 0.54 26.36 -2.49
N GLY A 205 1.05 26.83 -1.35
CA GLY A 205 0.39 27.86 -0.56
C GLY A 205 0.23 29.14 -1.35
N SER A 206 -0.98 29.67 -1.38
CA SER A 206 -1.28 31.10 -1.54
C SER A 206 -2.69 31.34 -1.02
N SER A 207 -2.76 32.27 -0.08
CA SER A 207 -3.92 32.73 0.67
C SER A 207 -5.04 33.27 -0.21
N SER A 208 -6.24 32.71 -0.08
CA SER A 208 -7.51 33.45 -0.02
C SER A 208 -8.65 32.45 0.20
N GLY A 209 -9.50 32.76 1.17
CA GLY A 209 -10.51 31.85 1.67
C GLY A 209 -11.71 31.66 0.75
N SER A 210 -12.59 30.76 1.21
CA SER A 210 -13.98 30.60 0.81
C SER A 210 -14.27 29.80 -0.47
N GLN A 211 -15.11 28.75 -0.28
CA GLN A 211 -15.82 27.91 -1.28
C GLN A 211 -15.11 26.67 -1.83
N PHE A 212 -15.11 25.58 -1.04
CA PHE A 212 -15.04 24.21 -1.59
C PHE A 212 -16.06 23.23 -0.96
N THR A 213 -17.03 23.73 -0.20
CA THR A 213 -17.98 22.89 0.57
C THR A 213 -19.29 22.58 -0.17
N SER A 214 -19.58 23.23 -1.31
CA SER A 214 -20.89 23.12 -1.98
C SER A 214 -20.98 22.02 -3.05
N THR A 215 -19.87 21.42 -3.46
CA THR A 215 -19.88 20.32 -4.45
C THR A 215 -19.99 18.94 -3.81
N SER A 216 -19.65 18.79 -2.51
CA SER A 216 -19.74 17.50 -1.82
C SER A 216 -21.19 17.04 -1.56
N THR A 217 -22.09 17.99 -1.33
CA THR A 217 -23.53 17.74 -1.11
C THR A 217 -24.26 17.39 -2.40
N LEU A 218 -23.90 18.03 -3.52
CA LEU A 218 -24.46 17.70 -4.85
C LEU A 218 -23.97 16.32 -5.33
N ILE A 219 -22.71 15.98 -5.08
CA ILE A 219 -22.16 14.65 -5.38
C ILE A 219 -22.82 13.56 -4.51
N GLN A 220 -23.15 13.84 -3.25
CA GLN A 220 -23.90 12.91 -2.40
C GLN A 220 -25.33 12.68 -2.89
N SER A 221 -25.99 13.71 -3.42
CA SER A 221 -27.37 13.61 -3.93
C SER A 221 -27.50 12.82 -5.23
N LEU A 222 -26.44 12.80 -6.07
CA LEU A 222 -26.39 12.03 -7.33
C LEU A 222 -25.96 10.57 -7.15
N LEU A 223 -25.54 10.17 -5.95
CA LEU A 223 -25.19 8.78 -5.60
C LEU A 223 -26.38 7.98 -5.06
N LYS A 224 -27.59 8.54 -5.12
CA LYS A 224 -28.80 7.87 -4.67
C LYS A 224 -29.36 7.01 -5.81
N GLU A 225 -29.15 5.70 -5.66
CA GLU A 225 -29.76 4.58 -6.40
C GLU A 225 -29.14 4.25 -7.78
N GLY A 226 -28.47 3.10 -7.87
CA GLY A 226 -28.16 2.45 -9.15
C GLY A 226 -26.77 1.82 -9.24
N ASP A 227 -26.70 0.52 -8.93
CA ASP A 227 -25.61 -0.44 -9.15
C ASP A 227 -24.21 -0.17 -8.55
N ALA A 228 -23.84 -1.05 -7.61
CA ALA A 228 -22.47 -1.20 -7.15
C ALA A 228 -21.63 -1.73 -8.32
N VAL A 229 -20.76 -0.88 -8.85
CA VAL A 229 -19.78 -1.23 -9.89
C VAL A 229 -18.81 -2.26 -9.29
N LYS A 230 -19.01 -3.54 -9.61
CA LYS A 230 -18.16 -4.66 -9.21
C LYS A 230 -17.07 -4.85 -10.24
N LEU A 231 -15.82 -4.92 -9.78
CA LEU A 231 -14.71 -5.29 -10.65
C LEU A 231 -14.91 -6.72 -11.17
N THR A 232 -14.70 -6.91 -12.47
CA THR A 232 -14.69 -8.23 -13.08
C THR A 232 -13.45 -9.02 -12.64
N ARG A 233 -13.48 -10.34 -12.81
CA ARG A 233 -12.37 -11.23 -12.43
C ARG A 233 -11.06 -10.81 -13.11
N ASP A 234 -11.15 -10.49 -14.41
CA ASP A 234 -9.99 -10.08 -15.21
C ASP A 234 -9.45 -8.72 -14.74
N GLU A 235 -10.33 -7.78 -14.38
CA GLU A 235 -9.91 -6.47 -13.86
C GLU A 235 -9.18 -6.58 -12.53
N ILE A 236 -9.65 -7.44 -11.62
CA ILE A 236 -8.95 -7.72 -10.34
C ILE A 236 -7.54 -8.29 -10.62
N TYR A 237 -7.43 -9.25 -11.54
CA TYR A 237 -6.13 -9.82 -11.93
C TYR A 237 -5.17 -8.76 -12.49
N VAL A 238 -5.65 -7.91 -13.39
CA VAL A 238 -4.83 -6.83 -13.97
C VAL A 238 -4.39 -5.83 -12.90
N ILE A 239 -5.24 -5.46 -11.95
CA ILE A 239 -4.86 -4.58 -10.83
C ILE A 239 -3.76 -5.22 -9.98
N CYS A 240 -3.84 -6.52 -9.72
CA CYS A 240 -2.78 -7.26 -9.04
C CYS A 240 -1.47 -7.26 -9.85
N CYS A 241 -1.53 -7.39 -11.18
CA CYS A 241 -0.34 -7.32 -12.05
C CYS A 241 0.27 -5.91 -12.08
N VAL A 242 -0.55 -4.85 -12.10
CA VAL A 242 -0.08 -3.46 -11.98
C VAL A 242 0.62 -3.26 -10.63
N LEU A 243 0.07 -3.82 -9.56
CA LEU A 243 0.64 -3.73 -8.21
C LEU A 243 2.01 -4.41 -8.13
N THR A 244 2.15 -5.66 -8.60
CA THR A 244 3.44 -6.38 -8.61
C THR A 244 4.46 -5.71 -9.53
N THR A 245 4.00 -5.14 -10.65
CA THR A 245 4.87 -4.37 -11.56
C THR A 245 5.38 -3.09 -10.92
N ALA A 246 4.53 -2.35 -10.22
CA ALA A 246 4.94 -1.14 -9.52
C ALA A 246 5.92 -1.45 -8.38
N GLU A 247 5.72 -2.55 -7.65
CA GLU A 247 6.68 -3.05 -6.67
C GLU A 247 8.04 -3.34 -7.31
N PHE A 248 8.05 -4.13 -8.38
CA PHE A 248 9.28 -4.45 -9.11
C PHE A 248 9.99 -3.19 -9.61
N CYS A 249 9.24 -2.20 -10.11
CA CYS A 249 9.81 -0.92 -10.55
C CYS A 249 10.40 -0.12 -9.40
N ALA A 250 9.74 -0.06 -8.23
CA ALA A 250 10.26 0.62 -7.05
C ALA A 250 11.57 -0.01 -6.57
N GLU A 251 11.60 -1.33 -6.41
CA GLU A 251 12.79 -2.06 -5.96
C GLU A 251 13.95 -1.95 -6.98
N THR A 252 13.66 -2.08 -8.27
CA THR A 252 14.68 -1.97 -9.32
C THR A 252 15.20 -0.53 -9.45
N THR A 253 14.36 0.47 -9.19
CA THR A 253 14.80 1.89 -9.14
C THR A 253 15.78 2.13 -8.00
N GLN A 254 15.56 1.53 -6.83
CA GLN A 254 16.51 1.57 -5.72
C GLN A 254 17.85 0.92 -6.12
N GLN A 255 17.82 -0.30 -6.67
CA GLN A 255 19.03 -0.99 -7.14
C GLN A 255 19.78 -0.20 -8.23
N LEU A 256 19.05 0.49 -9.11
CA LEU A 256 19.61 1.34 -10.15
C LEU A 256 20.32 2.56 -9.57
N GLN A 257 19.69 3.22 -8.60
CA GLN A 257 20.25 4.35 -7.88
C GLN A 257 21.57 3.96 -7.20
N ASP A 258 21.59 2.81 -6.51
CA ASP A 258 22.77 2.36 -5.77
C ASP A 258 23.94 2.06 -6.73
N LYS A 259 23.65 1.42 -7.88
CA LYS A 259 24.64 1.20 -8.95
C LYS A 259 25.14 2.50 -9.59
N LEU A 260 24.29 3.52 -9.72
CA LEU A 260 24.71 4.83 -10.22
C LEU A 260 25.57 5.57 -9.20
N LYS A 261 25.22 5.51 -7.91
CA LYS A 261 26.01 6.09 -6.81
C LYS A 261 27.38 5.43 -6.68
N GLU A 262 27.48 4.10 -6.82
CA GLU A 262 28.76 3.37 -6.83
C GLU A 262 29.69 3.83 -7.96
N LYS A 263 29.12 4.13 -9.13
CA LYS A 263 29.89 4.62 -10.29
C LYS A 263 30.33 6.08 -10.18
N VAL A 264 29.65 6.88 -9.36
CA VAL A 264 30.01 8.29 -9.12
C VAL A 264 30.85 8.38 -7.86
N GLN A 265 32.17 8.42 -8.02
CA GLN A 265 33.13 8.50 -6.89
C GLN A 265 33.01 9.80 -6.06
N ASN A 266 32.30 10.82 -6.57
CA ASN A 266 32.16 12.12 -5.91
C ASN A 266 30.85 12.22 -5.11
N THR A 267 30.97 12.24 -3.79
CA THR A 267 29.86 12.30 -2.82
C THR A 267 28.98 13.55 -2.95
N ALA A 268 29.51 14.68 -3.47
CA ALA A 268 28.75 15.93 -3.59
C ALA A 268 27.61 15.86 -4.62
N LEU A 269 27.70 14.95 -5.59
CA LEU A 269 26.69 14.79 -6.66
C LEU A 269 25.71 13.64 -6.39
N HIS A 270 25.91 12.87 -5.31
CA HIS A 270 25.01 11.78 -4.92
C HIS A 270 23.58 12.27 -4.63
N GLN A 271 23.42 13.50 -4.13
CA GLN A 271 22.10 14.11 -3.93
C GLN A 271 21.35 14.33 -5.25
N ARG A 272 22.05 14.68 -6.34
CA ARG A 272 21.41 14.87 -7.67
C ARG A 272 21.02 13.55 -8.33
N LEU A 273 21.59 12.44 -7.86
CA LEU A 273 21.27 11.07 -8.30
C LEU A 273 20.18 10.41 -7.46
N ASP A 274 19.66 11.10 -6.45
CA ASP A 274 18.63 10.52 -5.58
C ASP A 274 17.30 10.35 -6.33
N MET A 275 16.78 9.12 -6.35
CA MET A 275 15.59 8.67 -7.08
C MET A 275 14.43 8.31 -6.13
N ASN A 276 14.48 8.77 -4.87
CA ASN A 276 13.44 8.50 -3.88
C ASN A 276 12.08 9.04 -4.33
N ALA A 277 12.04 10.23 -4.94
CA ALA A 277 10.81 10.81 -5.47
C ALA A 277 10.16 9.92 -6.57
N GLU A 278 10.97 9.28 -7.40
CA GLU A 278 10.49 8.32 -8.40
C GLU A 278 9.98 7.02 -7.77
N GLN A 279 10.63 6.53 -6.71
CA GLN A 279 10.14 5.39 -5.93
C GLN A 279 8.81 5.69 -5.24
N ASP A 280 8.67 6.89 -4.66
CA ASP A 280 7.42 7.34 -4.01
C ASP A 280 6.24 7.33 -4.99
N ILE A 281 6.47 7.67 -6.26
CA ILE A 281 5.44 7.61 -7.31
C ILE A 281 4.99 6.15 -7.56
N PHE A 282 5.91 5.18 -7.55
CA PHE A 282 5.54 3.77 -7.64
C PHE A 282 4.83 3.27 -6.38
N HIS A 283 5.27 3.69 -5.20
CA HIS A 283 4.58 3.38 -3.94
C HIS A 283 3.16 4.00 -3.86
N ALA A 284 2.97 5.18 -4.45
CA ALA A 284 1.65 5.78 -4.62
C ALA A 284 0.78 4.94 -5.55
N ALA A 285 1.32 4.46 -6.68
CA ALA A 285 0.59 3.56 -7.59
C ALA A 285 0.18 2.24 -6.92
N ILE A 286 1.06 1.64 -6.12
CA ILE A 286 0.77 0.45 -5.29
C ILE A 286 -0.38 0.77 -4.31
N SER A 287 -0.29 1.91 -3.62
CA SER A 287 -1.31 2.34 -2.67
C SER A 287 -2.68 2.53 -3.32
N ASN A 288 -2.72 3.05 -4.54
CA ASN A 288 -3.93 3.19 -5.34
C ASN A 288 -4.53 1.83 -5.73
N CYS A 289 -3.71 0.88 -6.19
CA CYS A 289 -4.17 -0.49 -6.46
C CYS A 289 -4.81 -1.13 -5.21
N ILE A 290 -4.16 -1.01 -4.05
CA ILE A 290 -4.68 -1.53 -2.78
C ILE A 290 -6.03 -0.88 -2.44
N GLN A 291 -6.14 0.44 -2.58
CA GLN A 291 -7.40 1.15 -2.32
C GLN A 291 -8.52 0.72 -3.26
N MET A 292 -8.23 0.51 -4.55
CA MET A 292 -9.22 0.00 -5.51
C MET A 292 -9.75 -1.38 -5.13
N LEU A 293 -8.86 -2.30 -4.75
CA LEU A 293 -9.25 -3.66 -4.32
C LEU A 293 -10.04 -3.64 -3.00
N VAL A 294 -9.64 -2.80 -2.04
CA VAL A 294 -10.38 -2.61 -0.78
C VAL A 294 -11.77 -2.03 -1.04
N HIS A 295 -11.87 -1.03 -1.92
CA HIS A 295 -13.14 -0.39 -2.27
C HIS A 295 -14.10 -1.38 -2.97
N ASP A 296 -13.60 -2.25 -3.84
CA ASP A 296 -14.42 -3.30 -4.47
C ASP A 296 -15.03 -4.26 -3.42
N LEU A 297 -14.21 -4.73 -2.47
CA LEU A 297 -14.67 -5.54 -1.33
C LEU A 297 -15.73 -4.81 -0.49
N GLU A 298 -15.53 -3.52 -0.23
CA GLU A 298 -16.48 -2.69 0.49
C GLU A 298 -17.81 -2.52 -0.26
N CYS A 299 -17.75 -2.23 -1.56
CA CYS A 299 -18.93 -2.10 -2.40
C CYS A 299 -19.72 -3.40 -2.48
N ALA A 300 -19.06 -4.55 -2.44
CA ALA A 300 -19.73 -5.85 -2.38
C ALA A 300 -20.50 -6.06 -1.06
N CYS A 301 -20.07 -5.46 0.05
CA CYS A 301 -20.74 -5.55 1.35
C CYS A 301 -21.91 -4.55 1.49
N GLU A 302 -21.91 -3.47 0.71
CA GLU A 302 -22.87 -2.37 0.81
C GLU A 302 -24.35 -2.82 0.71
N PRO A 303 -24.75 -3.69 -0.24
CA PRO A 303 -26.14 -4.17 -0.31
C PRO A 303 -26.59 -4.91 0.95
N ALA A 304 -25.69 -5.66 1.60
CA ALA A 304 -26.00 -6.39 2.82
C ALA A 304 -26.20 -5.43 4.01
N PHE A 305 -25.40 -4.37 4.12
CA PHE A 305 -25.61 -3.32 5.13
C PHE A 305 -26.90 -2.53 4.90
N GLN A 306 -27.27 -2.26 3.63
CA GLN A 306 -28.56 -1.65 3.32
C GLN A 306 -29.72 -2.56 3.73
N ALA A 307 -29.60 -3.88 3.50
CA ALA A 307 -30.59 -4.84 3.96
C ALA A 307 -30.72 -4.86 5.50
N MET A 308 -29.58 -4.83 6.23
CA MET A 308 -29.53 -4.74 7.69
C MET A 308 -30.31 -3.52 8.22
N THR A 309 -30.15 -2.33 7.62
CA THR A 309 -30.88 -1.13 8.09
C THR A 309 -32.35 -1.08 7.72
N LYS A 310 -32.77 -1.82 6.69
CA LYS A 310 -34.18 -1.95 6.29
C LYS A 310 -34.92 -3.02 7.08
N MET A 311 -34.20 -3.85 7.84
CA MET A 311 -34.80 -4.89 8.66
C MET A 311 -35.56 -4.28 9.84
N GLN A 312 -36.78 -4.76 10.05
CA GLN A 312 -37.64 -4.28 11.12
C GLN A 312 -37.29 -4.97 12.44
N TRP A 313 -36.21 -4.52 13.09
CA TRP A 313 -35.68 -5.10 14.32
C TRP A 313 -36.66 -5.13 15.50
N SER A 314 -37.74 -4.34 15.46
CA SER A 314 -38.82 -4.37 16.46
C SER A 314 -39.73 -5.60 16.37
N ASN A 315 -39.78 -6.26 15.20
CA ASN A 315 -40.70 -7.37 14.92
C ASN A 315 -40.01 -8.74 15.00
N VAL A 316 -38.81 -8.77 15.58
CA VAL A 316 -38.07 -10.01 15.80
C VAL A 316 -38.54 -10.57 17.13
N ASP A 317 -39.39 -11.59 17.11
CA ASP A 317 -39.98 -12.16 18.33
C ASP A 317 -39.13 -13.30 18.94
N HIS A 318 -38.27 -13.93 18.12
CA HIS A 318 -37.40 -15.02 18.54
C HIS A 318 -36.01 -14.88 17.92
N VAL A 319 -34.99 -15.15 18.75
CA VAL A 319 -33.59 -15.26 18.31
C VAL A 319 -33.41 -16.58 17.58
N GLY A 320 -32.82 -16.52 16.39
CA GLY A 320 -32.56 -17.68 15.54
C GLY A 320 -31.09 -17.80 15.16
N ASP A 321 -30.85 -18.46 14.04
CA ASP A 321 -29.52 -18.55 13.42
C ASP A 321 -29.07 -17.20 12.83
N GLU A 322 -27.87 -17.16 12.25
CA GLU A 322 -27.32 -15.93 11.66
C GLU A 322 -28.26 -15.27 10.63
N SER A 323 -28.30 -13.94 10.63
CA SER A 323 -29.13 -13.18 9.70
C SER A 323 -28.65 -13.33 8.26
N ARG A 324 -29.58 -13.29 7.31
CA ARG A 324 -29.29 -13.42 5.87
C ARG A 324 -28.24 -12.43 5.34
N TYR A 325 -28.17 -11.23 5.90
CA TYR A 325 -27.16 -10.25 5.51
C TYR A 325 -25.74 -10.71 5.89
N VAL A 326 -25.58 -11.38 7.03
CA VAL A 326 -24.31 -11.96 7.49
C VAL A 326 -23.88 -13.09 6.56
N SER A 327 -24.78 -14.02 6.25
CA SER A 327 -24.48 -15.12 5.32
C SER A 327 -24.10 -14.61 3.92
N THR A 328 -24.73 -13.52 3.47
CA THR A 328 -24.40 -12.86 2.19
C THR A 328 -22.98 -12.27 2.20
N ILE A 329 -22.61 -11.58 3.29
CA ILE A 329 -21.24 -11.04 3.46
C ILE A 329 -20.21 -12.18 3.48
N LYS A 330 -20.46 -13.24 4.26
CA LYS A 330 -19.59 -14.43 4.34
C LYS A 330 -19.41 -15.10 2.97
N ALA A 331 -20.50 -15.25 2.22
CA ALA A 331 -20.44 -15.80 0.87
C ALA A 331 -19.55 -14.93 -0.04
N HIS A 332 -19.67 -13.60 0.02
CA HIS A 332 -18.81 -12.70 -0.74
C HIS A 332 -17.33 -12.85 -0.36
N PHE A 333 -17.01 -12.96 0.93
CA PHE A 333 -15.63 -13.18 1.37
C PHE A 333 -15.04 -14.48 0.80
N LYS A 334 -15.79 -15.59 0.85
CA LYS A 334 -15.37 -16.87 0.27
C LYS A 334 -15.13 -16.78 -1.24
N THR A 335 -15.85 -15.93 -1.97
CA THR A 335 -15.64 -15.80 -3.42
C THR A 335 -14.46 -14.92 -3.84
N ILE A 336 -14.13 -13.87 -3.06
CA ILE A 336 -13.16 -12.85 -3.47
C ILE A 336 -11.81 -13.03 -2.76
N ILE A 337 -11.81 -13.35 -1.47
CA ILE A 337 -10.60 -13.37 -0.65
C ILE A 337 -9.60 -14.46 -1.09
N PRO A 338 -10.01 -15.72 -1.35
CA PRO A 338 -9.09 -16.74 -1.84
C PRO A 338 -8.44 -16.33 -3.17
N ARG A 339 -9.22 -15.77 -4.09
CA ARG A 339 -8.71 -15.29 -5.39
C ARG A 339 -7.67 -14.18 -5.24
N LEU A 340 -7.95 -13.19 -4.39
CA LEU A 340 -6.99 -12.11 -4.12
C LEU A 340 -5.70 -12.66 -3.50
N ARG A 341 -5.81 -13.65 -2.62
CA ARG A 341 -4.64 -14.32 -2.02
C ARG A 341 -3.83 -15.04 -3.08
N ASP A 342 -4.48 -15.79 -3.98
CA ASP A 342 -3.81 -16.61 -4.97
C ASP A 342 -3.16 -15.74 -6.06
N HIS A 343 -3.84 -14.67 -6.51
CA HIS A 343 -3.23 -13.65 -7.37
C HIS A 343 -2.01 -12.99 -6.71
N LEU A 344 -2.05 -12.70 -5.40
CA LEU A 344 -0.97 -12.05 -4.67
C LEU A 344 -0.04 -13.02 -3.92
N ALA A 345 0.07 -14.28 -4.37
CA ALA A 345 0.87 -15.30 -3.68
C ALA A 345 2.34 -14.88 -3.49
N ASN A 346 2.94 -14.27 -4.51
CA ASN A 346 4.32 -13.74 -4.48
C ASN A 346 4.44 -12.39 -3.77
N ALA A 347 3.31 -11.73 -3.49
CA ALA A 347 3.19 -10.36 -3.02
C ALA A 347 2.38 -10.29 -1.70
N ARG A 348 2.57 -11.30 -0.83
CA ARG A 348 1.73 -11.54 0.36
C ARG A 348 1.62 -10.35 1.31
N LYS A 349 2.65 -9.52 1.42
CA LYS A 349 2.63 -8.31 2.27
C LYS A 349 1.49 -7.37 1.89
N TYR A 350 1.19 -7.24 0.60
CA TYR A 350 0.10 -6.39 0.13
C TYR A 350 -1.26 -7.04 0.33
N PHE A 351 -1.39 -8.37 0.20
CA PHE A 351 -2.61 -9.07 0.58
C PHE A 351 -2.98 -8.85 2.05
N VAL A 352 -2.00 -8.95 2.96
CA VAL A 352 -2.21 -8.67 4.38
C VAL A 352 -2.60 -7.21 4.60
N GLN A 353 -1.99 -6.27 3.88
CA GLN A 353 -2.32 -4.85 3.94
C GLN A 353 -3.74 -4.56 3.42
N ILE A 354 -4.19 -5.23 2.36
CA ILE A 354 -5.56 -5.16 1.83
C ILE A 354 -6.53 -5.64 2.91
N CYS A 355 -6.29 -6.81 3.50
CA CYS A 355 -7.14 -7.34 4.58
C CYS A 355 -7.24 -6.35 5.74
N LEU A 356 -6.12 -5.79 6.19
CA LEU A 356 -6.07 -4.82 7.29
C LEU A 356 -6.88 -3.55 6.99
N LYS A 357 -6.66 -2.93 5.82
CA LYS A 357 -7.39 -1.73 5.43
C LYS A 357 -8.88 -2.01 5.27
N PHE A 358 -9.23 -3.13 4.64
CA PHE A 358 -10.60 -3.58 4.49
C PHE A 358 -11.27 -3.79 5.85
N ALA A 359 -10.66 -4.56 6.75
CA ALA A 359 -11.23 -4.83 8.06
C ALA A 359 -11.42 -3.55 8.90
N SER A 360 -10.44 -2.64 8.90
CA SER A 360 -10.56 -1.36 9.59
C SER A 360 -11.72 -0.51 9.06
N SER A 361 -11.89 -0.48 7.74
CA SER A 361 -12.98 0.27 7.09
C SER A 361 -14.33 -0.41 7.30
N PHE A 362 -14.39 -1.73 7.15
CA PHE A 362 -15.58 -2.55 7.37
C PHE A 362 -16.14 -2.35 8.78
N VAL A 363 -15.28 -2.41 9.80
CA VAL A 363 -15.67 -2.18 11.20
C VAL A 363 -16.25 -0.78 11.40
N GLY A 364 -15.61 0.25 10.82
CA GLY A 364 -16.11 1.62 10.87
C GLY A 364 -17.48 1.76 10.21
N LYS A 365 -17.66 1.18 9.01
CA LYS A 365 -18.95 1.19 8.30
C LYS A 365 -20.02 0.40 9.05
N PHE A 366 -19.68 -0.77 9.58
CA PHE A 366 -20.60 -1.60 10.36
C PHE A 366 -21.15 -0.82 11.56
N LEU A 367 -20.30 -0.12 12.31
CA LEU A 367 -20.74 0.75 13.42
C LEU A 367 -21.67 1.88 12.93
N VAL A 368 -21.37 2.52 11.79
CA VAL A 368 -22.25 3.54 11.22
C VAL A 368 -23.62 2.97 10.84
N TYR A 369 -23.67 1.79 10.24
CA TYR A 369 -24.91 1.10 9.89
C TYR A 369 -25.66 0.58 11.12
N LEU A 370 -24.94 0.14 12.14
CA LEU A 370 -25.49 -0.26 13.43
C LEU A 370 -26.27 0.90 14.07
N PHE A 371 -25.68 2.10 14.15
CA PHE A 371 -26.36 3.28 14.68
C PHE A 371 -27.58 3.74 13.85
N ARG A 372 -27.72 3.26 12.61
CA ARG A 372 -28.89 3.53 11.75
C ARG A 372 -30.02 2.53 11.96
N CYS A 373 -29.78 1.41 12.63
CA CYS A 373 -30.82 0.46 13.02
C CYS A 373 -31.60 1.07 14.18
N ARG A 374 -32.83 1.50 13.93
CA ARG A 374 -33.67 2.22 14.90
C ARG A 374 -34.81 1.33 15.40
N SER A 375 -35.27 1.64 16.62
CA SER A 375 -36.43 0.99 17.24
C SER A 375 -36.22 -0.52 17.41
N MET A 376 -35.29 -0.86 18.29
CA MET A 376 -34.88 -2.25 18.54
C MET A 376 -35.54 -2.78 19.81
N ASN A 377 -36.09 -3.99 19.75
CA ASN A 377 -36.55 -4.74 20.92
C ASN A 377 -35.38 -5.56 21.52
N VAL A 378 -35.62 -6.27 22.64
CA VAL A 378 -34.57 -7.06 23.31
C VAL A 378 -34.09 -8.21 22.43
N ASP A 379 -35.01 -8.97 21.83
CA ASP A 379 -34.69 -10.14 20.99
C ASP A 379 -33.96 -9.74 19.70
N GLY A 380 -34.32 -8.63 19.07
CA GLY A 380 -33.63 -8.08 17.91
C GLY A 380 -32.23 -7.55 18.23
N ALA A 381 -32.03 -6.98 19.43
CA ALA A 381 -30.69 -6.62 19.91
C ALA A 381 -29.83 -7.87 20.17
N GLU A 382 -30.43 -8.94 20.69
CA GLU A 382 -29.76 -10.22 20.90
C GLU A 382 -29.35 -10.87 19.56
N GLN A 383 -30.24 -10.87 18.56
CA GLN A 383 -29.93 -11.35 17.22
C GLN A 383 -28.78 -10.56 16.58
N LEU A 384 -28.80 -9.23 16.65
CA LEU A 384 -27.69 -8.40 16.15
C LEU A 384 -26.38 -8.65 16.89
N LEU A 385 -26.44 -9.01 18.18
CA LEU A 385 -25.26 -9.35 18.96
C LEU A 385 -24.64 -10.67 18.46
N LEU A 386 -25.46 -11.67 18.15
CA LEU A 386 -24.99 -12.91 17.52
C LEU A 386 -24.39 -12.65 16.13
N ASP A 387 -25.06 -11.81 15.33
CA ASP A 387 -24.58 -11.42 14.00
C ASP A 387 -23.24 -10.67 14.08
N ALA A 388 -23.08 -9.75 15.03
CA ALA A 388 -21.83 -9.02 15.26
C ALA A 388 -20.71 -9.98 15.68
N HIS A 389 -20.99 -10.94 16.55
CA HIS A 389 -20.02 -11.96 16.96
C HIS A 389 -19.62 -12.86 15.78
N SER A 390 -20.60 -13.25 14.96
CA SER A 390 -20.42 -14.06 13.75
C SER A 390 -19.56 -13.35 12.69
N LEU A 391 -19.77 -12.03 12.49
CA LEU A 391 -18.93 -11.23 11.61
C LEU A 391 -17.52 -11.03 12.17
N LYS A 392 -17.37 -10.87 13.48
CA LYS A 392 -16.06 -10.74 14.14
C LYS A 392 -15.20 -11.98 13.96
N THR A 393 -15.77 -13.17 14.17
CA THR A 393 -15.03 -14.44 13.98
C THR A 393 -14.63 -14.62 12.50
N GLU A 394 -15.52 -14.30 11.56
CA GLU A 394 -15.20 -14.34 10.14
C GLU A 394 -14.09 -13.33 9.76
N LEU A 395 -14.16 -12.09 10.26
CA LEU A 395 -13.13 -11.07 10.01
C LEU A 395 -11.77 -11.48 10.58
N LEU A 396 -11.72 -12.10 11.76
CA LEU A 396 -10.47 -12.62 12.33
C LEU A 396 -9.88 -13.75 11.47
N ASN A 397 -10.74 -14.54 10.83
CA ASN A 397 -10.36 -15.61 9.92
C ASN A 397 -10.16 -15.15 8.46
N LEU A 398 -10.47 -13.90 8.12
CA LEU A 398 -10.45 -13.36 6.76
C LEU A 398 -9.16 -13.70 5.99
N PRO A 399 -7.93 -13.50 6.53
CA PRO A 399 -6.71 -13.81 5.78
C PRO A 399 -6.49 -15.31 5.52
N ASN A 400 -7.24 -16.18 6.21
CA ASN A 400 -7.13 -17.63 6.18
C ASN A 400 -8.32 -18.32 5.51
N ILE A 401 -9.32 -17.58 5.01
CA ILE A 401 -10.50 -18.17 4.35
C ILE A 401 -10.02 -19.07 3.20
N GLU A 402 -10.34 -20.37 3.27
CA GLU A 402 -9.94 -21.39 2.29
C GLU A 402 -8.41 -21.47 2.07
N SER A 403 -7.60 -21.11 3.06
CA SER A 403 -6.14 -21.23 2.97
C SER A 403 -5.69 -22.66 3.26
N SER A 404 -4.92 -23.27 2.35
CA SER A 404 -4.28 -24.56 2.61
C SER A 404 -3.24 -24.50 3.72
N ILE A 405 -2.74 -23.30 4.06
CA ILE A 405 -1.78 -23.07 5.16
C ILE A 405 -2.40 -22.08 6.14
N PRO A 406 -2.94 -22.53 7.30
CA PRO A 406 -3.45 -21.61 8.30
C PRO A 406 -2.27 -20.83 8.91
N ARG A 407 -2.29 -19.50 8.79
CA ARG A 407 -1.30 -18.64 9.46
C ARG A 407 -2.00 -17.72 10.45
N LYS A 408 -1.38 -17.49 11.60
CA LYS A 408 -1.93 -16.52 12.54
C LYS A 408 -1.94 -15.12 11.90
N PRO A 409 -3.07 -14.40 11.91
CA PRO A 409 -3.12 -13.03 11.42
C PRO A 409 -2.20 -12.13 12.28
N PRO A 410 -1.68 -11.01 11.73
CA PRO A 410 -0.88 -10.07 12.50
C PRO A 410 -1.62 -9.58 13.74
N VAL A 411 -0.90 -9.39 14.85
CA VAL A 411 -1.51 -8.93 16.12
C VAL A 411 -2.19 -7.56 15.95
N SER A 412 -1.59 -6.65 15.18
CA SER A 412 -2.18 -5.35 14.85
C SER A 412 -3.53 -5.48 14.13
N TYR A 413 -3.66 -6.45 13.22
CA TYR A 413 -4.91 -6.77 12.53
C TYR A 413 -5.97 -7.28 13.52
N ALA A 414 -5.62 -8.29 14.32
CA ALA A 414 -6.53 -8.88 15.29
C ALA A 414 -7.02 -7.86 16.32
N ASN A 415 -6.15 -6.93 16.75
CA ASN A 415 -6.48 -5.86 17.68
C ASN A 415 -7.48 -4.86 17.10
N VAL A 416 -7.32 -4.45 15.83
CA VAL A 416 -8.26 -3.54 15.16
C VAL A 416 -9.65 -4.17 15.05
N VAL A 417 -9.72 -5.42 14.58
CA VAL A 417 -11.00 -6.15 14.46
C VAL A 417 -11.64 -6.34 15.84
N SER A 418 -10.87 -6.83 16.82
CA SER A 418 -11.39 -7.10 18.15
C SER A 418 -11.85 -5.83 18.86
N LYS A 419 -11.05 -4.75 18.86
CA LYS A 419 -11.41 -3.49 19.52
C LYS A 419 -12.71 -2.91 18.94
N GLY A 420 -12.81 -2.84 17.61
CA GLY A 420 -13.98 -2.23 16.97
C GLY A 420 -15.24 -3.11 17.02
N MET A 421 -15.12 -4.42 16.84
CA MET A 421 -16.27 -5.33 16.98
C MET A 421 -16.71 -5.47 18.45
N ASN A 422 -15.78 -5.47 19.42
CA ASN A 422 -16.14 -5.43 20.84
C ASN A 422 -16.94 -4.18 21.17
N LYS A 423 -16.60 -3.02 20.58
CA LYS A 423 -17.39 -1.79 20.76
C LYS A 423 -18.82 -1.98 20.26
N ALA A 424 -19.02 -2.61 19.10
CA ALA A 424 -20.35 -2.94 18.58
C ALA A 424 -21.12 -3.90 19.53
N GLU A 425 -20.45 -4.95 20.02
CA GLU A 425 -21.01 -5.89 21.00
C GLU A 425 -21.42 -5.18 22.30
N MET A 426 -20.61 -4.24 22.82
CA MET A 426 -20.94 -3.48 24.03
C MET A 426 -22.12 -2.53 23.83
N ILE A 427 -22.22 -1.88 22.66
CA ILE A 427 -23.37 -1.04 22.30
C ILE A 427 -24.66 -1.87 22.34
N LEU A 428 -24.65 -3.06 21.73
CA LEU A 428 -25.82 -3.94 21.68
C LEU A 428 -26.21 -4.44 23.08
N LYS A 429 -25.24 -4.83 23.92
CA LYS A 429 -25.48 -5.20 25.32
C LYS A 429 -26.11 -4.06 26.14
N LEU A 430 -25.69 -2.82 25.90
CA LEU A 430 -26.27 -1.67 26.57
C LEU A 430 -27.73 -1.44 26.14
N ILE A 431 -28.06 -1.67 24.86
CA ILE A 431 -29.44 -1.54 24.38
C ILE A 431 -30.35 -2.61 25.00
N MET A 432 -29.83 -3.79 25.32
CA MET A 432 -30.57 -4.82 26.08
C MET A 432 -30.78 -4.47 27.55
N THR A 433 -29.98 -3.56 28.12
CA THR A 433 -30.09 -3.15 29.54
C THR A 433 -31.36 -2.34 29.75
N GLU A 434 -32.10 -2.58 30.84
CA GLU A 434 -33.30 -1.83 31.18
C GLU A 434 -33.02 -0.31 31.33
N SER A 435 -33.91 0.52 30.80
CA SER A 435 -33.77 2.00 30.82
C SER A 435 -34.77 2.69 31.75
N THR A 436 -35.42 1.94 32.64
CA THR A 436 -36.36 2.47 33.63
C THR A 436 -35.64 3.37 34.65
N ASP A 437 -34.41 3.01 35.04
CA ASP A 437 -33.54 3.85 35.86
C ASP A 437 -32.44 4.53 35.01
N HIS A 438 -32.60 5.85 34.85
CA HIS A 438 -31.69 6.72 34.12
C HIS A 438 -30.26 6.71 34.69
N ARG A 439 -30.11 6.58 36.02
CA ARG A 439 -28.81 6.60 36.69
C ARG A 439 -28.03 5.33 36.42
N TYR A 440 -28.68 4.19 36.62
CA TYR A 440 -28.10 2.89 36.36
C TYR A 440 -27.65 2.75 34.89
N PHE A 441 -28.47 3.22 33.95
CA PHE A 441 -28.13 3.18 32.53
C PHE A 441 -26.86 3.99 32.18
N VAL A 442 -26.73 5.21 32.72
CA VAL A 442 -25.55 6.07 32.49
C VAL A 442 -24.29 5.46 33.13
N GLU A 443 -24.39 4.84 34.31
CA GLU A 443 -23.26 4.13 34.92
C GLU A 443 -22.81 2.92 34.08
N GLN A 444 -23.77 2.12 33.56
CA GLN A 444 -23.42 1.02 32.66
C GLN A 444 -22.82 1.53 31.34
N TYR A 445 -23.29 2.66 30.81
CA TYR A 445 -22.69 3.30 29.63
C TYR A 445 -21.22 3.68 29.88
N LEU A 446 -20.94 4.37 30.98
CA LEU A 446 -19.57 4.78 31.34
C LEU A 446 -18.65 3.58 31.59
N LYS A 447 -19.18 2.47 32.12
CA LYS A 447 -18.43 1.24 32.38
C LYS A 447 -18.14 0.43 31.10
N LEU A 448 -19.13 0.28 30.22
CA LEU A 448 -19.01 -0.54 29.00
C LEU A 448 -18.34 0.22 27.85
N LEU A 449 -18.44 1.56 27.83
CA LEU A 449 -17.96 2.42 26.77
C LEU A 449 -17.19 3.65 27.31
N PRO A 450 -16.05 3.45 28.00
CA PRO A 450 -15.30 4.53 28.66
C PRO A 450 -14.68 5.54 27.68
N GLU A 451 -14.42 5.15 26.43
CA GLU A 451 -13.86 6.01 25.38
C GLU A 451 -14.94 6.80 24.59
N SER A 452 -16.22 6.65 24.93
CA SER A 452 -17.35 7.16 24.10
C SER A 452 -17.93 8.46 24.65
N ASP A 453 -18.44 9.32 23.76
CA ASP A 453 -18.83 10.70 24.05
C ASP A 453 -20.36 10.87 24.22
N GLN A 454 -20.80 12.08 24.54
CA GLN A 454 -22.24 12.38 24.68
C GLN A 454 -23.02 12.19 23.36
N SER A 455 -22.37 12.40 22.21
CA SER A 455 -23.00 12.18 20.90
C SER A 455 -23.28 10.70 20.64
N GLU A 456 -22.38 9.81 21.02
CA GLU A 456 -22.62 8.36 20.95
C GLU A 456 -23.72 7.92 21.90
N LEU A 457 -23.80 8.47 23.12
CA LEU A 457 -24.91 8.22 24.04
C LEU A 457 -26.27 8.59 23.41
N GLN A 458 -26.35 9.74 22.74
CA GLN A 458 -27.56 10.16 22.02
C GLN A 458 -27.98 9.13 20.96
N LYS A 459 -27.03 8.64 20.15
CA LYS A 459 -27.31 7.64 19.13
C LYS A 459 -27.82 6.32 19.73
N ILE A 460 -27.27 5.89 20.87
CA ILE A 460 -27.70 4.67 21.55
C ILE A 460 -29.13 4.81 22.11
N LEU A 461 -29.46 5.96 22.70
CA LEU A 461 -30.83 6.25 23.15
C LEU A 461 -31.82 6.27 21.99
N ASP A 462 -31.43 6.85 20.86
CA ASP A 462 -32.23 6.84 19.63
C ASP A 462 -32.45 5.42 19.08
N MET A 463 -31.42 4.55 19.16
CA MET A 463 -31.52 3.13 18.77
C MET A 463 -32.50 2.37 19.66
N LYS A 464 -32.47 2.61 20.98
CA LYS A 464 -33.40 2.02 21.95
C LYS A 464 -34.85 2.52 21.77
N GLY A 465 -35.04 3.64 21.07
CA GLY A 465 -36.37 4.21 20.81
C GLY A 465 -36.77 5.34 21.77
N ILE A 466 -35.87 5.77 22.67
CA ILE A 466 -36.08 6.91 23.56
C ILE A 466 -35.78 8.18 22.77
N ARG A 467 -36.82 8.72 22.11
CA ARG A 467 -36.70 9.87 21.22
C ARG A 467 -37.28 11.13 21.86
N GLY A 468 -36.64 12.26 21.58
CA GLY A 468 -37.11 13.58 21.99
C GLY A 468 -36.36 14.16 23.18
N THR A 469 -36.12 15.47 23.14
CA THR A 469 -35.28 16.19 24.09
C THR A 469 -35.75 16.03 25.54
N ALA A 470 -37.06 15.94 25.78
CA ALA A 470 -37.61 15.75 27.12
C ALA A 470 -37.29 14.38 27.74
N ALA A 471 -37.32 13.30 26.93
CA ALA A 471 -37.01 11.95 27.39
C ALA A 471 -35.49 11.70 27.53
N GLN A 472 -34.68 12.43 26.76
CA GLN A 472 -33.21 12.29 26.78
C GLN A 472 -32.53 13.22 27.81
N SER A 473 -33.15 14.34 28.21
CA SER A 473 -32.62 15.29 29.21
C SER A 473 -32.11 14.64 30.50
N PRO A 474 -32.87 13.75 31.18
CA PRO A 474 -32.43 13.15 32.43
C PRO A 474 -31.16 12.28 32.28
N PHE A 475 -30.98 11.62 31.13
CA PHE A 475 -29.76 10.85 30.85
C PHE A 475 -28.56 11.77 30.64
N PHE A 476 -28.74 12.90 29.95
CA PHE A 476 -27.66 13.85 29.70
C PHE A 476 -27.25 14.65 30.93
N GLU A 477 -28.20 15.02 31.79
CA GLU A 477 -27.91 15.66 33.07
C GLU A 477 -27.08 14.75 33.97
N HIS A 478 -27.46 13.48 34.07
CA HIS A 478 -26.67 12.51 34.82
C HIS A 478 -25.29 12.25 34.20
N TYR A 479 -25.19 12.13 32.87
CA TYR A 479 -23.90 11.99 32.19
C TYR A 479 -22.97 13.19 32.44
N ARG A 480 -23.50 14.42 32.42
CA ARG A 480 -22.73 15.64 32.71
C ARG A 480 -22.27 15.67 34.17
N ASN A 481 -23.14 15.33 35.11
CA ASN A 481 -22.81 15.27 36.54
C ASN A 481 -21.77 14.19 36.86
N SER A 482 -21.81 13.04 36.20
CA SER A 482 -20.80 11.97 36.33
C SER A 482 -19.49 12.32 35.60
N GLY A 483 -19.56 13.07 34.49
CA GLY A 483 -18.40 13.54 33.74
C GLY A 483 -17.57 14.59 34.49
N ASP A 484 -18.20 15.43 35.31
CA ASP A 484 -17.51 16.41 36.17
C ASP A 484 -16.81 15.76 37.38
N GLN A 485 -17.30 14.62 37.89
CA GLN A 485 -16.60 13.88 38.96
C GLN A 485 -15.36 13.11 38.46
N ASN A 486 -15.30 12.77 37.16
CA ASN A 486 -14.14 12.09 36.56
C ASN A 486 -13.00 13.03 36.14
N LYS A 487 -13.08 14.33 36.47
CA LYS A 487 -12.02 15.34 36.24
C LYS A 487 -11.31 15.83 37.52
N LEU A 488 -11.37 15.09 38.62
CA LEU A 488 -10.51 15.33 39.78
C LEU A 488 -9.18 14.55 39.63
N PRO A 489 -8.01 15.18 39.84
CA PRO A 489 -6.72 14.52 39.66
C PRO A 489 -6.54 13.43 40.72
N ALA A 490 -6.02 12.29 40.28
CA ALA A 490 -5.64 11.16 41.12
C ALA A 490 -4.88 11.63 42.36
N MET A 491 -5.47 11.44 43.54
CA MET A 491 -4.76 11.60 44.81
C MET A 491 -4.98 10.36 45.68
N SER A 492 -3.91 9.57 45.77
CA SER A 492 -3.53 8.65 46.84
C SER A 492 -4.59 7.66 47.35
N ILE A 493 -4.51 6.41 46.90
CA ILE A 493 -5.02 5.27 47.66
C ILE A 493 -3.88 4.75 48.51
N ALA A 494 -3.83 5.19 49.77
CA ALA A 494 -3.15 4.46 50.83
C ALA A 494 -4.15 3.47 51.45
N SER A 495 -3.72 2.22 51.49
CA SER A 495 -4.38 1.03 52.03
C SER A 495 -5.05 1.26 53.39
N THR A 496 -6.25 0.75 53.58
CA THR A 496 -6.66 0.18 54.89
C THR A 496 -7.72 -0.91 54.67
N VAL A 497 -7.41 -2.07 55.22
CA VAL A 497 -8.19 -3.30 55.35
C VAL A 497 -9.38 -3.08 56.27
N ILE A 498 -10.61 -3.45 55.87
CA ILE A 498 -11.68 -3.85 56.82
C ILE A 498 -12.50 -5.01 56.22
N THR A 499 -12.73 -5.98 57.10
CA THR A 499 -13.35 -7.30 56.96
C THR A 499 -14.88 -7.25 57.00
N ALA A 500 -15.51 -8.18 56.25
CA ALA A 500 -16.81 -8.86 56.46
C ALA A 500 -18.13 -8.04 56.56
N THR A 501 -19.13 -8.38 55.73
CA THR A 501 -20.24 -9.29 56.08
C THR A 501 -21.32 -9.34 54.98
N THR A 502 -21.96 -10.50 54.92
CA THR A 502 -23.07 -10.97 54.07
C THR A 502 -24.32 -10.08 54.08
N THR A 503 -24.97 -9.92 52.91
CA THR A 503 -26.43 -10.08 52.69
C THR A 503 -26.76 -9.92 51.20
N LYS A 504 -27.51 -10.89 50.63
CA LYS A 504 -28.13 -10.81 49.30
C LYS A 504 -29.43 -9.99 49.37
N PRO A 505 -29.88 -9.42 48.24
CA PRO A 505 -31.20 -9.78 47.77
C PRO A 505 -31.20 -10.29 46.32
N VAL A 506 -32.27 -11.03 46.04
CA VAL A 506 -32.53 -11.88 44.88
C VAL A 506 -33.10 -11.04 43.74
N ILE A 507 -32.51 -11.13 42.54
CA ILE A 507 -33.15 -10.83 41.25
C ILE A 507 -32.73 -11.96 40.30
N SER A 508 -33.69 -12.52 39.54
CA SER A 508 -33.55 -13.71 38.71
C SER A 508 -32.65 -13.50 37.49
N VAL A 509 -31.46 -14.11 37.51
CA VAL A 509 -30.42 -14.08 36.44
C VAL A 509 -30.44 -15.36 35.58
N SER A 510 -31.62 -15.92 35.29
CA SER A 510 -31.70 -17.20 34.59
C SER A 510 -31.47 -17.11 33.08
N SER A 511 -31.77 -15.98 32.42
CA SER A 511 -31.64 -15.87 30.94
C SER A 511 -30.24 -15.41 30.46
N MET A 512 -29.50 -14.62 31.26
CA MET A 512 -28.17 -14.12 30.87
C MET A 512 -27.02 -15.15 31.06
N ASN A 513 -27.21 -16.15 31.92
CA ASN A 513 -26.19 -17.18 32.15
C ASN A 513 -26.15 -18.24 31.04
N ASN A 514 -27.26 -18.48 30.34
CA ASN A 514 -27.29 -19.46 29.25
C ASN A 514 -26.64 -18.92 27.98
N LEU A 515 -26.76 -17.62 27.69
CA LEU A 515 -26.11 -16.99 26.55
C LEU A 515 -24.59 -16.85 26.74
N SER A 516 -24.13 -16.54 27.96
CA SER A 516 -22.69 -16.51 28.27
C SER A 516 -22.08 -17.91 28.28
N ALA A 517 -22.82 -18.94 28.71
CA ALA A 517 -22.42 -20.34 28.62
C ALA A 517 -22.37 -20.87 27.17
N MET A 518 -23.32 -20.50 26.29
CA MET A 518 -23.25 -20.86 24.86
C MET A 518 -22.11 -20.12 24.14
N MET A 519 -21.91 -18.81 24.40
CA MET A 519 -20.81 -18.03 23.82
C MET A 519 -19.42 -18.48 24.30
N THR A 520 -19.29 -18.95 25.55
CA THR A 520 -18.04 -19.57 26.05
C THR A 520 -17.82 -20.99 25.55
N SER A 521 -18.88 -21.75 25.25
CA SER A 521 -18.77 -23.10 24.66
C SER A 521 -18.29 -23.09 23.21
N SER A 522 -18.70 -22.09 22.42
CA SER A 522 -18.17 -21.88 21.06
C SER A 522 -16.73 -21.35 21.08
N SER A 523 -16.39 -20.51 22.07
CA SER A 523 -15.02 -20.00 22.26
C SER A 523 -14.06 -21.08 22.78
N SER A 524 -14.53 -22.02 23.61
CA SER A 524 -13.75 -23.16 24.10
C SER A 524 -13.54 -24.22 23.03
N MET A 525 -14.49 -24.44 22.11
CA MET A 525 -14.28 -25.33 20.97
C MET A 525 -13.24 -24.78 19.99
N VAL A 526 -13.23 -23.47 19.72
CA VAL A 526 -12.20 -22.85 18.85
C VAL A 526 -10.83 -22.82 19.53
N ASN A 527 -10.77 -22.53 20.84
CA ASN A 527 -9.52 -22.60 21.60
C ASN A 527 -9.00 -24.04 21.78
N ALA A 528 -9.88 -25.03 21.95
CA ALA A 528 -9.51 -26.46 22.02
C ALA A 528 -9.06 -27.02 20.67
N TYR A 529 -9.57 -26.49 19.55
CA TYR A 529 -9.06 -26.81 18.21
C TYR A 529 -7.73 -26.10 17.91
N LEU A 530 -7.53 -24.89 18.46
CA LEU A 530 -6.28 -24.12 18.34
C LEU A 530 -5.15 -24.64 19.24
N SER A 531 -5.45 -25.38 20.32
CA SER A 531 -4.46 -25.96 21.23
C SER A 531 -4.06 -27.39 20.89
N ASN A 532 -4.82 -28.12 20.08
CA ASN A 532 -4.60 -29.54 19.78
C ASN A 532 -3.91 -29.83 18.44
N VAL A 533 -3.31 -28.84 17.78
CA VAL A 533 -2.36 -29.12 16.68
C VAL A 533 -0.97 -29.30 17.28
N ASP A 534 -0.65 -30.57 17.56
CA ASP A 534 0.59 -31.11 18.12
C ASP A 534 1.87 -30.38 17.68
N ALA A 535 2.29 -29.38 18.46
CA ALA A 535 3.62 -28.82 18.40
C ALA A 535 4.69 -29.89 18.73
N GLU A 536 4.34 -30.87 19.56
CA GLU A 536 5.27 -31.90 20.01
C GLU A 536 5.54 -33.00 18.97
N SER A 537 4.55 -33.33 18.11
CA SER A 537 4.74 -34.31 17.03
C SER A 537 5.54 -33.75 15.85
N THR A 538 5.40 -32.44 15.59
CA THR A 538 6.10 -31.72 14.51
C THR A 538 7.59 -31.52 14.84
N ILE A 539 7.91 -31.22 16.11
CA ILE A 539 9.30 -31.07 16.58
C ILE A 539 10.03 -32.43 16.58
N LYS A 540 9.39 -33.52 17.04
CA LYS A 540 9.98 -34.88 16.97
C LYS A 540 10.18 -35.38 15.53
N LYS A 541 9.34 -34.95 14.56
CA LYS A 541 9.53 -35.22 13.12
C LYS A 541 10.70 -34.44 12.53
N LEU A 542 10.90 -33.19 12.94
CA LEU A 542 12.03 -32.36 12.53
C LEU A 542 13.37 -32.89 13.09
N GLU A 543 13.41 -33.32 14.34
CA GLU A 543 14.63 -33.92 14.92
C GLU A 543 15.03 -35.25 14.24
N LYS A 544 14.05 -36.08 13.86
CA LYS A 544 14.32 -37.30 13.07
C LYS A 544 14.85 -37.01 11.67
N LEU A 545 14.38 -35.95 11.02
CA LEU A 545 14.85 -35.55 9.68
C LEU A 545 16.22 -34.88 9.71
N VAL A 546 16.56 -34.15 10.78
CA VAL A 546 17.89 -33.55 10.96
C VAL A 546 18.94 -34.61 11.29
N ARG A 547 18.62 -35.61 12.14
CA ARG A 547 19.54 -36.73 12.43
C ARG A 547 19.83 -37.62 11.22
N LYS A 548 18.92 -37.71 10.24
CA LYS A 548 19.10 -38.53 9.03
C LYS A 548 19.91 -37.85 7.92
N ARG A 549 20.35 -36.60 8.13
CA ARG A 549 21.17 -35.82 7.18
C ARG A 549 22.61 -35.58 7.64
N VAL A 550 22.95 -35.97 8.88
CA VAL A 550 24.26 -35.73 9.51
C VAL A 550 25.00 -37.04 9.82
N LEU A 551 24.44 -38.18 9.39
CA LEU A 551 25.10 -39.47 9.20
C LEU A 551 24.92 -39.85 7.73
#